data_AF-A0A6P0KEI5-F1
#
_entry.id   AF-A0A6P0KEI5-F1
#
_cell.length_a   1.000
_cell.length_b   1.000
_cell.length_c   1.000
_cell.angle_alpha   90.00
_cell.angle_beta   90.00
_cell.angle_gamma   90.00
#
_symmetry.space_group_name_H-M   'P 1'
#
loop_
_entity.id
_entity.type
_entity.pdbx_description
1 polymer ?
#
loop_
_entity_poly.entity_id
_entity_poly.type
_entity_poly.pdbx_seq_one_letter_code
_entity_poly.pdbx_strand_id
1 'polypeptide(L)'
;MKYCDQPDFEVEDNIRVNISLSPNDVRRLRYWARLHGKTHTAYAAQVIATRIEENFEALEKQLAELAKRKGISVEQLKDEWDNDFAED
;
A
#
# COMPACT_ATOMS: atom_id res chain seq x y z
N MET A 1 -34.70 -0.36 25.57
CA MET A 1 -33.75 0.72 25.23
C MET A 1 -33.14 0.33 23.89
N LYS A 2 -33.52 1.01 22.80
CA LYS A 2 -33.01 0.72 21.46
C LYS A 2 -31.59 1.27 21.38
N TYR A 3 -30.60 0.39 21.26
CA TYR A 3 -29.27 0.82 20.85
C TYR A 3 -29.31 0.99 19.32
N CYS A 4 -28.88 2.16 18.88
CA CYS A 4 -28.81 2.59 17.51
C CYS A 4 -27.98 1.62 16.68
N ASP A 5 -28.50 1.21 15.52
CA ASP A 5 -27.72 0.86 14.34
C ASP A 5 -26.67 1.96 14.13
N GLN A 6 -25.44 1.72 14.57
CA GLN A 6 -24.29 2.42 14.02
C GLN A 6 -24.06 1.79 12.65
N PRO A 7 -23.94 2.59 11.57
CA PRO A 7 -23.53 2.04 10.29
C PRO A 7 -22.17 1.35 10.49
N ASP A 8 -22.07 0.10 10.06
CA ASP A 8 -20.82 -0.64 9.95
C ASP A 8 -19.88 0.18 9.03
N PHE A 9 -19.06 1.05 9.64
CA PHE A 9 -17.89 1.57 8.98
C PHE A 9 -16.97 0.37 8.83
N GLU A 10 -16.94 -0.23 7.64
CA GLU A 10 -15.98 -1.26 7.29
C GLU A 10 -14.59 -0.72 7.63
N VAL A 11 -14.02 -1.20 8.73
CA VAL A 11 -12.69 -0.79 9.17
C VAL A 11 -11.76 -1.41 8.16
N GLU A 12 -11.23 -0.61 7.23
CA GLU A 12 -10.20 -1.09 6.29
C GLU A 12 -9.14 -1.85 7.10
N ASP A 13 -9.01 -3.15 6.82
CA ASP A 13 -8.12 -4.00 7.57
C ASP A 13 -6.67 -3.55 7.33
N ASN A 14 -5.98 -3.21 8.40
CA ASN A 14 -4.58 -2.80 8.30
C ASN A 14 -3.70 -4.01 7.93
N ILE A 15 -3.29 -4.09 6.65
CA ILE A 15 -2.36 -5.11 6.18
C ILE A 15 -0.96 -4.82 6.73
N ARG A 16 -0.37 -5.81 7.42
CA ARG A 16 1.00 -5.71 7.95
C ARG A 16 2.01 -6.23 6.95
N VAL A 17 2.75 -5.33 6.33
CA VAL A 17 3.86 -5.69 5.44
C VAL A 17 5.17 -5.78 6.23
N ASN A 18 5.86 -6.91 6.16
CA ASN A 18 7.19 -7.08 6.76
C ASN A 18 8.27 -6.80 5.70
N ILE A 19 9.13 -5.80 5.94
CA ILE A 19 10.17 -5.38 5.00
C ILE A 19 11.57 -5.59 5.58
N SER A 20 12.48 -6.10 4.75
CA SER A 20 13.90 -6.22 5.08
C SER A 20 14.68 -5.07 4.46
N LEU A 21 15.41 -4.31 5.29
CA LEU A 21 16.20 -3.15 4.86
C LEU A 21 17.67 -3.32 5.26
N SER A 22 18.56 -2.66 4.52
CA SER A 22 19.98 -2.67 4.87
C SER A 22 20.22 -1.93 6.20
N PRO A 23 21.28 -2.26 6.96
CA PRO A 23 21.60 -1.57 8.21
C PRO A 23 21.83 -0.05 8.03
N ASN A 24 22.32 0.37 6.86
CA ASN A 24 22.54 1.79 6.54
C ASN A 24 21.21 2.53 6.35
N ASP A 25 20.26 1.91 5.65
CA ASP A 25 18.96 2.53 5.39
C ASP A 25 18.13 2.64 6.66
N VAL A 26 18.14 1.61 7.51
CA VAL A 26 17.51 1.67 8.84
C VAL A 26 18.09 2.79 9.68
N ARG A 27 19.41 3.02 9.61
CA ARG A 27 20.06 4.11 10.35
C ARG A 27 19.60 5.48 9.87
N ARG A 28 19.58 5.71 8.56
CA ARG A 28 19.10 6.97 7.96
C ARG A 28 17.62 7.20 8.25
N LEU A 29 16.81 6.16 8.14
CA LEU A 29 15.38 6.19 8.44
C LEU A 29 15.14 6.60 9.90
N ARG A 30 15.93 6.08 10.86
CA ARG A 30 15.83 6.48 12.28
C ARG A 30 16.14 7.95 12.49
N TYR A 31 17.19 8.48 11.86
CA TYR A 31 17.52 9.90 11.95
C TYR A 31 16.41 10.76 11.37
N TRP A 32 15.89 10.37 10.21
CA TRP A 32 14.84 11.12 9.54
C TRP A 32 13.54 11.11 10.34
N ALA A 33 13.11 9.95 10.82
CA ALA A 33 11.95 9.82 11.69
C ALA A 33 12.08 10.68 12.96
N ARG A 34 13.29 10.73 13.55
CA ARG A 34 13.57 11.56 14.73
C ARG A 34 13.43 13.05 14.46
N LEU A 35 13.85 13.54 13.30
CA LEU A 35 13.67 14.93 12.87
C LEU A 35 12.18 15.30 12.75
N HIS A 36 11.34 14.35 12.36
CA HIS A 36 9.89 14.54 12.22
C HIS A 36 9.08 14.15 13.46
N GLY A 37 9.73 13.78 14.58
CA GLY A 37 9.05 13.39 15.82
C GLY A 37 8.24 12.08 15.72
N LYS A 38 8.51 11.24 14.72
CA LYS A 38 7.78 9.98 14.48
C LYS A 38 8.64 8.76 14.82
N THR A 39 8.01 7.60 15.01
CA THR A 39 8.73 6.32 15.07
C THR A 39 9.22 5.94 13.67
N HIS A 40 10.32 5.19 13.58
CA HIS A 40 10.86 4.76 12.29
C HIS A 40 9.85 3.90 11.50
N THR A 41 9.05 3.07 12.18
CA THR A 41 7.98 2.27 11.55
C THR A 41 6.87 3.14 10.97
N ALA A 42 6.35 4.08 11.75
CA ALA A 42 5.30 4.99 11.26
C ALA A 42 5.80 5.87 10.12
N TYR A 43 7.05 6.33 10.21
CA TYR A 43 7.68 7.12 9.16
C TYR A 43 7.91 6.29 7.89
N ALA A 44 8.32 5.02 8.01
CA ALA A 44 8.47 4.12 6.86
C ALA A 44 7.14 3.89 6.14
N ALA A 45 6.08 3.61 6.90
CA ALA A 45 4.73 3.44 6.35
C ALA A 45 4.28 4.70 5.59
N GLN A 46 4.50 5.88 6.17
CA GLN A 46 4.20 7.15 5.51
C GLN A 46 5.00 7.34 4.22
N VAL A 47 6.32 7.07 4.23
CA VAL A 47 7.16 7.19 3.03
C VAL A 47 6.63 6.28 1.93
N ILE A 48 6.28 5.03 2.24
CA ILE A 48 5.73 4.09 1.27
C ILE A 48 4.39 4.60 0.73
N ALA A 49 3.47 5.04 1.60
CA ALA A 49 2.17 5.58 1.19
C ALA A 49 2.32 6.77 0.25
N THR A 50 3.13 7.77 0.64
CA THR A 50 3.41 8.95 -0.20
C THR A 50 4.02 8.55 -1.55
N ARG A 51 4.93 7.57 -1.57
CA ARG A 51 5.51 7.10 -2.84
C ARG A 51 4.50 6.39 -3.73
N ILE A 52 3.56 5.63 -3.18
CA ILE A 52 2.49 5.00 -3.97
C ILE A 52 1.61 6.07 -4.59
N GLU A 53 1.17 7.05 -3.80
CA GLU A 53 0.35 8.18 -4.26
C GLU A 53 1.05 8.98 -5.37
N GLU A 54 2.34 9.31 -5.18
CA GLU A 54 3.15 10.03 -6.17
C GLU A 54 3.28 9.28 -7.51
N ASN A 55 3.16 7.96 -7.51
CA ASN A 55 3.35 7.12 -8.69
C ASN A 55 2.04 6.56 -9.26
N PHE A 56 0.88 6.92 -8.72
CA PHE A 56 -0.41 6.33 -9.08
C PHE A 56 -0.71 6.41 -10.58
N GLU A 57 -0.48 7.58 -11.21
CA GLU A 57 -0.72 7.74 -12.65
C GLU A 57 0.21 6.86 -13.51
N ALA A 58 1.47 6.72 -13.10
CA ALA A 58 2.43 5.88 -13.81
C ALA A 58 2.08 4.40 -13.67
N LEU A 59 1.63 3.98 -12.47
CA LEU A 59 1.16 2.63 -12.20
C LEU A 59 -0.04 2.27 -13.08
N GLU A 60 -1.07 3.12 -13.15
CA GLU A 60 -2.25 2.88 -14.00
C GLU A 60 -1.90 2.79 -15.48
N LYS A 61 -0.97 3.62 -15.97
CA LYS A 61 -0.47 3.52 -17.36
C LYS A 61 0.24 2.21 -17.62
N GLN A 62 1.10 1.76 -16.70
CA GLN A 62 1.82 0.49 -16.83
C GLN A 62 0.85 -0.70 -16.80
N LEU A 63 -0.15 -0.67 -15.94
CA LEU A 63 -1.22 -1.68 -15.88
C LEU A 63 -2.01 -1.72 -17.21
N ALA A 64 -2.40 -0.56 -17.74
CA ALA A 64 -3.10 -0.47 -19.03
C ALA A 64 -2.26 -1.02 -20.18
N GLU A 65 -0.97 -0.72 -20.22
CA GLU A 65 -0.07 -1.24 -21.24
C GLU A 65 0.09 -2.77 -21.13
N LEU A 66 0.24 -3.29 -19.90
CA LEU A 66 0.38 -4.72 -19.65
C LEU A 66 -0.90 -5.49 -20.02
N ALA A 67 -2.07 -4.97 -19.63
CA ALA A 67 -3.37 -5.52 -19.99
C ALA A 67 -3.54 -5.57 -21.51
N LYS A 68 -3.19 -4.48 -22.21
CA LYS A 68 -3.21 -4.42 -23.69
C LYS A 68 -2.28 -5.46 -24.33
N ARG A 69 -1.09 -5.69 -23.78
CA ARG A 69 -0.15 -6.72 -24.26
C ARG A 69 -0.68 -8.14 -24.04
N LYS A 70 -1.36 -8.38 -22.92
CA LYS A 70 -2.03 -9.66 -22.60
C LYS A 70 -3.35 -9.86 -23.37
N GLY A 71 -3.91 -8.79 -23.94
CA GLY A 71 -5.22 -8.82 -24.61
C GLY A 71 -6.41 -8.91 -23.66
N ILE A 72 -6.23 -8.51 -22.40
CA ILE A 72 -7.28 -8.47 -21.36
C ILE A 72 -7.57 -7.02 -20.95
N SER A 73 -8.68 -6.80 -20.26
CA SER A 73 -8.96 -5.50 -19.64
C SER A 73 -8.10 -5.26 -18.40
N VAL A 74 -7.95 -3.99 -18.01
CA VAL A 74 -7.22 -3.62 -16.79
C VAL A 74 -7.92 -4.17 -15.54
N GLU A 75 -9.25 -4.16 -15.53
CA GLU A 75 -10.07 -4.71 -14.44
C GLU A 75 -9.80 -6.21 -14.27
N GLN A 76 -9.83 -6.98 -15.36
CA GLN A 76 -9.50 -8.42 -15.32
C GLN A 76 -8.08 -8.68 -14.85
N LEU A 77 -7.12 -7.82 -15.22
CA LEU A 77 -5.75 -7.95 -14.76
C LEU A 77 -5.63 -7.70 -13.25
N LYS A 78 -6.36 -6.70 -12.72
CA LYS A 78 -6.40 -6.42 -11.28
C LYS A 78 -7.05 -7.56 -10.52
N ASP A 79 -8.20 -8.04 -11.00
CA ASP A 79 -8.89 -9.19 -10.40
C ASP A 79 -8.02 -10.45 -10.37
N GLU A 80 -7.28 -10.74 -11.45
CA GLU A 80 -6.35 -11.88 -11.51
C GLU A 80 -5.30 -11.80 -10.39
N TRP A 81 -4.75 -10.60 -10.15
CA TRP A 81 -3.70 -10.41 -9.15
C TRP A 81 -4.23 -10.32 -7.73
N ASP A 82 -5.38 -9.68 -7.52
CA ASP A 82 -6.00 -9.58 -6.19
C ASP A 82 -6.40 -10.97 -5.67
N ASN A 83 -6.82 -11.89 -6.55
CA ASN A 83 -7.05 -13.29 -6.18
C ASN A 83 -5.74 -14.03 -5.84
N ASP A 84 -4.66 -13.82 -6.61
CA ASP A 84 -3.34 -14.43 -6.36
C ASP A 84 -2.79 -14.02 -4.98
N PHE A 85 -2.92 -12.75 -4.60
CA PHE A 85 -2.49 -12.25 -3.29
C PHE A 85 -3.38 -12.70 -2.12
N ALA A 86 -4.62 -13.13 -2.37
CA ALA A 86 -5.52 -13.62 -1.34
C ALA A 86 -5.23 -15.08 -0.93
N GLU A 87 -4.46 -15.81 -1.74
CA GLU A 87 -4.09 -17.21 -1.48
C GLU A 87 -2.77 -17.38 -0.70
N ASP A 88 -1.99 -16.30 -0.51
CA ASP A 88 -0.74 -16.23 0.27
C ASP A 88 -0.94 -15.77 1.73
#